data_AF-A0A1S3G0E0-F1
#
_entry.id   AF-A0A1S3G0E0-F1
#
_cell.length_a   1.000
_cell.length_b   1.000
_cell.length_c   1.000
_cell.angle_alpha   90.00
_cell.angle_beta   90.00
_cell.angle_gamma   90.00
#
_symmetry.space_group_name_H-M   'P 1'
#
loop_
_entity.id
_entity.type
_entity.pdbx_description
1 polymer ?
#
loop_
_entity_poly.entity_id
_entity_poly.type
_entity_poly.pdbx_seq_one_letter_code
_entity_poly.pdbx_strand_id
1 'polypeptide(L)'
;MAFIPCWAWVLVGYLSTSVVGAPNLSSFYPPLWEESPGQFSDYKVENGKYIIDPWVYTSRMGMYKILLSQTATYFAKFAPENEQNVLWGLPLQLGWQFRSGRSADPTRKTNCGYESEDHLCISADSWWTDINYFLCAIPFLSAVDSGIMGISPDQVTLLPPPKDQQRFCYNVSGCRSSHPEMMKQWNAFYQYLKSPSSNFDEILRYLWIAHTSSLEGSLGNFEDKFLYYSEPEANFEKSWCVVVNYLVASLYPPTLIRTHIFEKGLPPRVLLKTDIAPFIKGFTPLQNVVVLSLNGLRKLDESTDSESLTGWETLMKTKTARKLVLLLMEIFIEIAT
;
A
#
# COMPACT_ATOMS: atom_id res chain seq x y z
N MET A 1 14.68 -41.69 38.54
CA MET A 1 15.89 -40.98 38.09
C MET A 1 15.52 -40.19 36.86
N ALA A 2 15.51 -38.87 37.00
CA ALA A 2 15.17 -37.92 35.95
C ALA A 2 16.43 -37.56 35.14
N PHE A 3 16.28 -37.37 33.84
CA PHE A 3 17.11 -36.44 33.06
C PHE A 3 16.24 -35.83 31.96
N ILE A 4 15.93 -34.54 32.13
CA ILE A 4 15.30 -33.65 31.16
C ILE A 4 16.43 -32.92 30.43
N PRO A 5 16.52 -32.91 29.09
CA PRO A 5 17.53 -32.12 28.39
C PRO A 5 17.00 -30.70 28.08
N CYS A 6 17.40 -29.77 28.94
CA CYS A 6 18.09 -28.51 28.61
C CYS A 6 17.75 -27.76 27.30
N TRP A 7 16.52 -27.26 27.13
CA TRP A 7 16.18 -26.21 26.14
C TRP A 7 15.36 -25.05 26.74
N ALA A 8 15.36 -24.90 28.07
CA ALA A 8 14.51 -23.93 28.78
C ALA A 8 15.26 -22.71 29.37
N TRP A 9 16.53 -22.50 29.05
CA TRP A 9 17.36 -21.44 29.69
C TRP A 9 17.98 -20.41 28.75
N VAL A 10 17.39 -20.16 27.58
CA VAL A 10 17.78 -19.03 26.71
C VAL A 10 16.76 -17.87 26.72
N LEU A 11 15.64 -17.99 27.44
CA LEU A 11 14.58 -16.95 27.46
C LEU A 11 14.57 -16.04 28.70
N VAL A 12 15.62 -16.04 29.52
CA VAL A 12 15.71 -15.13 30.68
C VAL A 12 17.02 -14.35 30.59
N GLY A 13 17.01 -13.25 29.84
CA GLY A 13 18.19 -12.40 29.75
C GLY A 13 18.22 -11.30 28.70
N TYR A 14 17.07 -10.74 28.26
CA TYR A 14 17.05 -9.49 27.49
C TYR A 14 15.83 -8.65 27.86
N LEU A 15 15.82 -8.18 29.12
CA LEU A 15 15.06 -6.99 29.51
C LEU A 15 16.07 -5.92 29.95
N SER A 16 16.98 -5.58 29.06
CA SER A 16 17.65 -4.28 29.11
C SER A 16 16.68 -3.27 28.49
N THR A 17 15.79 -2.71 29.31
CA THR A 17 15.02 -1.51 28.96
C THR A 17 15.98 -0.34 28.84
N SER A 18 16.66 -0.24 27.71
CA SER A 18 17.03 1.08 27.23
C SER A 18 15.72 1.82 27.01
N VAL A 19 15.51 2.91 27.75
CA VAL A 19 14.47 3.89 27.44
C VAL A 19 14.89 4.55 26.13
N VAL A 20 14.69 3.84 25.03
CA VAL A 20 14.58 4.45 23.71
C VAL A 20 13.34 5.32 23.84
N GLY A 21 13.51 6.64 23.83
CA GLY A 21 12.38 7.57 23.78
C GLY A 21 11.42 7.11 22.69
N ALA A 22 10.11 7.26 22.93
CA ALA A 22 9.08 6.85 21.97
C ALA A 22 9.52 7.29 20.56
N PRO A 23 9.58 6.36 19.59
CA PRO A 23 10.10 6.69 18.27
C PRO A 23 9.29 7.85 17.71
N ASN A 24 9.98 8.86 17.19
CA ASN A 24 9.32 9.99 16.56
C ASN A 24 8.53 9.47 15.35
N LEU A 25 7.19 9.45 15.42
CA LEU A 25 6.33 8.90 14.38
C LEU A 25 6.53 9.59 13.03
N SER A 26 6.98 10.85 13.03
CA SER A 26 7.26 11.59 11.79
C SER A 26 8.40 10.97 10.98
N SER A 27 9.30 10.21 11.63
CA SER A 27 10.37 9.47 10.95
C SER A 27 9.84 8.30 10.11
N PHE A 28 8.60 7.88 10.34
CA PHE A 28 7.95 6.82 9.59
C PHE A 28 7.12 7.32 8.41
N TYR A 29 6.88 8.63 8.30
CA TYR A 29 6.09 9.22 7.24
C TYR A 29 6.77 9.08 5.87
N PRO A 30 5.98 8.99 4.78
CA PRO A 30 6.53 8.91 3.44
C PRO A 30 7.27 10.20 3.06
N PRO A 31 8.09 10.17 1.99
CA PRO A 31 8.78 11.36 1.49
C PRO A 31 7.82 12.53 1.23
N LEU A 32 8.30 13.75 1.50
CA LEU A 32 7.57 15.00 1.26
C LEU A 32 6.19 15.09 1.95
N TRP A 33 6.01 14.39 3.07
CA TRP A 33 4.74 14.36 3.80
C TRP A 33 4.32 15.74 4.30
N GLU A 34 5.25 16.54 4.82
CA GLU A 34 4.94 17.87 5.37
C GLU A 34 4.62 18.88 4.26
N GLU A 35 5.31 18.77 3.13
CA GLU A 35 5.15 19.57 1.92
C GLU A 35 3.85 19.25 1.16
N SER A 36 3.24 18.10 1.45
CA SER A 36 2.01 17.66 0.81
C SER A 36 0.77 18.32 1.47
N PRO A 37 -0.26 18.69 0.66
CA PRO A 37 -1.51 19.27 1.15
C PRO A 37 -2.12 18.50 2.34
N GLY A 38 -2.46 19.21 3.41
CA GLY A 38 -3.04 18.63 4.63
C GLY A 38 -4.57 18.76 4.71
N GLN A 39 -5.15 19.63 3.89
CA GLN A 39 -6.58 19.96 3.88
C GLN A 39 -7.04 20.39 2.47
N PHE A 40 -8.34 20.37 2.21
CA PHE A 40 -8.88 20.69 0.88
C PHE A 40 -8.53 22.11 0.40
N SER A 41 -8.50 23.09 1.30
CA SER A 41 -8.17 24.49 0.98
C SER A 41 -6.73 24.71 0.52
N ASP A 42 -5.85 23.72 0.68
CA ASP A 42 -4.48 23.78 0.17
C ASP A 42 -4.44 23.48 -1.34
N TYR A 43 -5.52 22.92 -1.91
CA TYR A 43 -5.65 22.74 -3.36
C TYR A 43 -6.28 23.95 -4.04
N LYS A 44 -6.05 24.04 -5.35
CA LYS A 44 -6.69 25.04 -6.20
C LYS A 44 -8.20 24.84 -6.23
N VAL A 45 -8.95 25.94 -6.17
CA VAL A 45 -10.41 25.94 -6.34
C VAL A 45 -10.78 26.57 -7.67
N GLU A 46 -11.58 25.85 -8.47
CA GLU A 46 -12.14 26.34 -9.73
C GLU A 46 -13.64 26.03 -9.78
N ASN A 47 -14.46 27.03 -10.10
CA ASN A 47 -15.93 26.89 -10.19
C ASN A 47 -16.56 26.21 -8.94
N GLY A 48 -16.03 26.52 -7.75
CA GLY A 48 -16.50 25.95 -6.48
C GLY A 48 -16.05 24.51 -6.21
N LYS A 49 -15.11 23.96 -7.00
CA LYS A 49 -14.56 22.61 -6.83
C LYS A 49 -13.08 22.64 -6.51
N TYR A 50 -12.65 21.76 -5.61
CA TYR A 50 -11.24 21.46 -5.37
C TYR A 50 -10.70 20.65 -6.55
N ILE A 51 -9.68 21.19 -7.20
CA ILE A 51 -8.98 20.57 -8.33
C ILE A 51 -7.70 19.92 -7.81
N ILE A 52 -7.62 18.60 -7.93
CA ILE A 52 -6.48 17.82 -7.45
C ILE A 52 -5.81 17.17 -8.65
N ASP A 53 -4.49 17.29 -8.76
CA ASP A 53 -3.71 16.59 -9.78
C ASP A 53 -3.07 15.33 -9.20
N PRO A 54 -3.63 14.12 -9.40
CA PRO A 54 -3.06 12.89 -8.86
C PRO A 54 -1.82 12.40 -9.64
N TRP A 55 -1.41 13.14 -10.69
CA TRP A 55 -0.21 12.89 -11.47
C TRP A 55 0.99 13.72 -10.99
N VAL A 56 0.80 14.46 -9.89
CA VAL A 56 1.87 15.11 -9.12
C VAL A 56 1.97 14.43 -7.76
N TYR A 57 3.18 13.99 -7.38
CA TYR A 57 3.41 13.19 -6.18
C TYR A 57 2.88 13.81 -4.90
N THR A 58 3.22 15.07 -4.60
CA THR A 58 2.77 15.75 -3.37
C THR A 58 1.26 15.98 -3.36
N SER A 59 0.68 16.30 -4.52
CA SER A 59 -0.77 16.45 -4.68
C SER A 59 -1.50 15.11 -4.44
N ARG A 60 -1.00 14.00 -4.99
CA ARG A 60 -1.55 12.66 -4.72
C ARG A 60 -1.34 12.24 -3.26
N MET A 61 -0.18 12.53 -2.68
CA MET A 61 0.11 12.26 -1.27
C MET A 61 -0.84 13.03 -0.35
N GLY A 62 -1.17 14.28 -0.70
CA GLY A 62 -2.12 15.09 0.04
C GLY A 62 -3.53 14.48 0.09
N MET A 63 -3.95 13.74 -0.95
CA MET A 63 -5.22 13.00 -0.92
C MET A 63 -5.23 11.98 0.22
N TYR A 64 -4.12 11.23 0.39
CA TYR A 64 -3.97 10.27 1.49
C TYR A 64 -3.84 10.95 2.85
N LYS A 65 -3.12 12.07 2.93
CA LYS A 65 -2.96 12.87 4.17
C LYS A 65 -4.31 13.37 4.68
N ILE A 66 -5.15 13.91 3.80
CA ILE A 66 -6.52 14.32 4.13
C ILE A 66 -7.35 13.12 4.53
N LEU A 67 -7.31 12.02 3.77
CA LEU A 67 -8.06 10.80 4.10
C LEU A 67 -7.71 10.26 5.49
N LEU A 68 -6.43 10.20 5.84
CA LEU A 68 -5.96 9.77 7.15
C LEU A 68 -6.41 10.72 8.26
N SER A 69 -6.36 12.03 8.03
CA SER A 69 -6.83 13.04 8.98
C SER A 69 -8.33 12.91 9.24
N GLN A 70 -9.14 12.83 8.18
CA GLN A 70 -10.61 12.75 8.27
C GLN A 70 -11.10 11.42 8.87
N THR A 71 -10.30 10.36 8.77
CA THR A 71 -10.63 9.07 9.37
C THR A 71 -10.05 8.87 10.77
N ALA A 72 -9.20 9.79 11.26
CA ALA A 72 -8.46 9.60 12.52
C ALA A 72 -9.36 9.36 13.73
N THR A 73 -10.51 10.04 13.79
CA THR A 73 -11.46 9.89 14.90
C THR A 73 -11.97 8.46 15.06
N TYR A 74 -12.05 7.67 13.98
CA TYR A 74 -12.53 6.29 14.04
C TYR A 74 -11.46 5.31 14.56
N PHE A 75 -10.19 5.72 14.50
CA PHE A 75 -9.05 4.93 14.97
C PHE A 75 -8.50 5.37 16.34
N ALA A 76 -8.93 6.51 16.86
CA ALA A 76 -8.51 7.05 18.16
C ALA A 76 -8.71 6.07 19.34
N LYS A 77 -9.64 5.11 19.22
CA LYS A 77 -9.87 4.06 20.23
C LYS A 77 -8.83 2.94 20.22
N PHE A 78 -8.03 2.81 19.17
CA PHE A 78 -7.03 1.75 19.02
C PHE A 78 -5.63 2.18 19.42
N ALA A 79 -5.26 3.44 19.17
CA ALA A 79 -3.99 4.03 19.59
C ALA A 79 -4.03 5.57 19.47
N PRO A 80 -3.15 6.29 20.19
CA PRO A 80 -2.93 7.71 19.97
C PRO A 80 -2.34 7.99 18.57
N GLU A 81 -2.32 9.27 18.19
CA GLU A 81 -1.55 9.79 17.04
C GLU A 81 -1.84 9.11 15.68
N ASN A 82 -3.03 8.49 15.55
CA ASN A 82 -3.52 7.86 14.32
C ASN A 82 -2.62 6.71 13.79
N GLU A 83 -1.70 6.17 14.58
CA GLU A 83 -0.70 5.20 14.10
C GLU A 83 -1.31 3.86 13.68
N GLN A 84 -2.45 3.47 14.28
CA GLN A 84 -3.19 2.24 13.97
C GLN A 84 -4.20 2.41 12.82
N ASN A 85 -4.22 3.57 12.15
CA ASN A 85 -5.08 3.74 10.99
C ASN A 85 -4.64 2.81 9.87
N VAL A 86 -5.53 1.92 9.46
CA VAL A 86 -5.20 0.90 8.45
C VAL A 86 -5.10 1.50 7.04
N LEU A 87 -5.39 2.78 6.86
CA LEU A 87 -5.18 3.47 5.58
C LEU A 87 -3.73 3.91 5.36
N TRP A 88 -2.85 3.77 6.37
CA TRP A 88 -1.42 4.10 6.24
C TRP A 88 -0.69 3.27 5.17
N GLY A 89 -1.18 2.07 4.86
CA GLY A 89 -0.66 1.26 3.76
C GLY A 89 -0.61 2.00 2.41
N LEU A 90 -1.60 2.83 2.12
CA LEU A 90 -1.73 3.51 0.83
C LEU A 90 -0.65 4.59 0.60
N PRO A 91 -0.47 5.60 1.48
CA PRO A 91 0.56 6.62 1.31
C PRO A 91 1.99 6.08 1.46
N LEU A 92 2.21 5.08 2.33
CA LEU A 92 3.53 4.48 2.47
C LEU A 92 3.93 3.78 1.16
N GLN A 93 3.04 2.99 0.58
CA GLN A 93 3.26 2.33 -0.71
C GLN A 93 3.57 3.35 -1.82
N LEU A 94 2.83 4.46 -1.89
CA LEU A 94 3.13 5.55 -2.83
C LEU A 94 4.52 6.16 -2.56
N GLY A 95 4.88 6.36 -1.30
CA GLY A 95 6.20 6.81 -0.90
C GLY A 95 7.33 5.86 -1.30
N TRP A 96 7.09 4.55 -1.25
CA TRP A 96 8.03 3.53 -1.73
C TRP A 96 8.16 3.56 -3.25
N GLN A 97 7.04 3.68 -3.98
CA GLN A 97 7.06 3.78 -5.43
C GLN A 97 7.84 5.02 -5.89
N PHE A 98 7.66 6.15 -5.22
CA PHE A 98 8.39 7.38 -5.50
C PHE A 98 9.89 7.24 -5.29
N ARG A 99 10.32 6.87 -4.08
CA ARG A 99 11.76 6.79 -3.75
C ARG A 99 12.51 5.69 -4.51
N SER A 100 11.82 4.66 -4.99
CA SER A 100 12.43 3.58 -5.78
C SER A 100 12.42 3.84 -7.30
N GLY A 101 11.87 4.97 -7.74
CA GLY A 101 11.79 5.34 -9.16
C GLY A 101 10.68 4.62 -9.93
N ARG A 102 9.78 3.91 -9.25
CA ARG A 102 8.64 3.22 -9.86
C ARG A 102 7.51 4.18 -10.26
N SER A 103 7.52 5.42 -9.77
CA SER A 103 6.58 6.45 -10.24
C SER A 103 7.02 7.16 -11.52
N ALA A 104 8.28 6.99 -11.94
CA ALA A 104 8.85 7.65 -13.11
C ALA A 104 8.45 6.95 -14.43
N ASP A 105 8.71 7.60 -15.56
CA ASP A 105 8.49 7.01 -16.88
C ASP A 105 9.45 5.84 -17.18
N PRO A 106 8.97 4.59 -17.19
CA PRO A 106 9.84 3.43 -17.42
C PRO A 106 10.37 3.37 -18.85
N THR A 107 9.71 4.01 -19.81
CA THR A 107 10.07 3.99 -21.23
C THR A 107 11.23 4.91 -21.57
N ARG A 108 11.60 5.83 -20.66
CA ARG A 108 12.61 6.89 -20.86
C ARG A 108 12.29 7.83 -22.03
N LYS A 109 11.04 7.89 -22.50
CA LYS A 109 10.62 8.81 -23.57
C LYS A 109 10.38 10.22 -23.04
N THR A 110 10.11 10.36 -21.74
CA THR A 110 9.93 11.62 -21.02
C THR A 110 10.84 11.69 -19.81
N ASN A 111 10.99 12.89 -19.24
CA ASN A 111 11.76 13.12 -18.01
C ASN A 111 10.91 13.02 -16.73
N CYS A 112 9.64 12.64 -16.84
CA CYS A 112 8.71 12.55 -15.72
C CYS A 112 9.23 11.60 -14.62
N GLY A 113 9.34 12.13 -13.39
CA GLY A 113 9.79 11.41 -12.20
C GLY A 113 11.31 11.28 -12.05
N TYR A 114 12.10 11.76 -13.01
CA TYR A 114 13.57 11.80 -12.90
C TYR A 114 14.05 13.13 -12.31
N GLU A 115 15.26 13.15 -11.72
CA GLU A 115 15.87 14.25 -10.91
C GLU A 115 15.94 15.65 -11.58
N SER A 116 15.46 15.79 -12.81
CA SER A 116 15.21 17.07 -13.47
C SER A 116 14.01 17.84 -12.88
N GLU A 117 13.65 18.98 -13.46
CA GLU A 117 12.52 19.85 -13.05
C GLU A 117 11.18 19.11 -12.85
N ASP A 118 11.02 17.91 -13.41
CA ASP A 118 9.80 17.09 -13.39
C ASP A 118 9.86 15.91 -12.40
N HIS A 119 10.69 15.99 -11.34
CA HIS A 119 10.87 14.92 -10.36
C HIS A 119 9.58 14.51 -9.63
N LEU A 120 8.65 15.45 -9.44
CA LEU A 120 7.36 15.18 -8.79
C LEU A 120 6.31 14.58 -9.74
N CYS A 121 6.58 14.51 -11.05
CA CYS A 121 5.64 13.91 -11.98
C CYS A 121 5.52 12.40 -11.77
N ILE A 122 4.29 11.93 -11.86
CA ILE A 122 3.90 10.52 -11.83
C ILE A 122 3.51 10.13 -13.25
N SER A 123 4.22 9.16 -13.83
CA SER A 123 4.07 8.81 -15.25
C SER A 123 2.91 7.85 -15.50
N ALA A 124 1.97 8.20 -16.38
CA ALA A 124 0.94 7.29 -16.89
C ALA A 124 1.48 6.17 -17.83
N ASP A 125 2.79 6.00 -17.94
CA ASP A 125 3.39 4.76 -18.49
C ASP A 125 3.83 3.78 -17.41
N SER A 126 3.83 4.19 -16.13
CA SER A 126 4.19 3.27 -15.06
C SER A 126 3.01 2.40 -14.67
N TRP A 127 3.18 1.09 -14.81
CA TRP A 127 2.24 0.12 -14.26
C TRP A 127 1.95 0.35 -12.77
N TRP A 128 2.99 0.65 -11.97
CA TRP A 128 2.85 0.92 -10.54
C TRP A 128 1.94 2.10 -10.24
N THR A 129 2.05 3.18 -11.03
CA THR A 129 1.28 4.41 -10.79
C THR A 129 -0.17 4.27 -11.21
N ASP A 130 -0.40 3.53 -12.29
CA ASP A 130 -1.73 3.27 -12.85
C ASP A 130 -2.52 2.39 -11.90
N ILE A 131 -1.95 1.30 -11.38
CA ILE A 131 -2.61 0.48 -10.37
C ILE A 131 -2.78 1.24 -9.05
N ASN A 132 -1.75 1.97 -8.61
CA ASN A 132 -1.89 2.81 -7.42
C ASN A 132 -2.96 3.90 -7.61
N TYR A 133 -3.33 4.27 -8.84
CA TYR A 133 -4.31 5.34 -9.07
C TYR A 133 -5.66 4.90 -8.53
N PHE A 134 -6.04 3.66 -8.79
CA PHE A 134 -7.27 3.09 -8.26
C PHE A 134 -7.21 2.90 -6.74
N LEU A 135 -6.02 2.62 -6.20
CA LEU A 135 -5.76 2.60 -4.75
C LEU A 135 -5.66 4.00 -4.11
N CYS A 136 -5.79 5.07 -4.89
CA CYS A 136 -5.83 6.45 -4.42
C CYS A 136 -7.21 7.08 -4.66
N ALA A 137 -7.59 7.19 -5.93
CA ALA A 137 -8.79 7.87 -6.38
C ALA A 137 -10.07 7.21 -5.86
N ILE A 138 -10.19 5.88 -5.93
CA ILE A 138 -11.39 5.18 -5.46
C ILE A 138 -11.58 5.35 -3.94
N PRO A 139 -10.61 5.00 -3.05
CA PRO A 139 -10.80 5.20 -1.61
C PRO A 139 -11.10 6.65 -1.27
N PHE A 140 -10.40 7.61 -1.88
CA PHE A 140 -10.60 9.02 -1.60
C PHE A 140 -11.99 9.52 -2.03
N LEU A 141 -12.41 9.21 -3.27
CA LEU A 141 -13.71 9.60 -3.79
C LEU A 141 -14.86 8.84 -3.12
N SER A 142 -14.66 7.61 -2.66
CA SER A 142 -15.62 6.90 -1.81
C SER A 142 -15.73 7.49 -0.40
N ALA A 143 -14.68 8.10 0.14
CA ALA A 143 -14.74 8.79 1.42
C ALA A 143 -15.51 10.11 1.32
N VAL A 144 -15.28 10.88 0.24
CA VAL A 144 -16.17 11.99 -0.15
C VAL A 144 -17.59 11.44 -0.31
N ASP A 145 -17.67 10.31 -1.00
CA ASP A 145 -18.82 9.46 -1.27
C ASP A 145 -19.78 9.29 -0.07
N SER A 146 -19.12 8.85 0.99
CA SER A 146 -19.71 8.38 2.24
C SER A 146 -19.91 9.49 3.27
N GLY A 147 -19.61 10.75 2.90
CA GLY A 147 -19.69 11.93 3.75
C GLY A 147 -18.57 12.06 4.79
N ILE A 148 -17.55 11.20 4.77
CA ILE A 148 -16.43 11.26 5.72
C ILE A 148 -15.62 12.54 5.55
N MET A 149 -15.48 13.02 4.31
CA MET A 149 -14.66 14.18 3.99
C MET A 149 -15.31 15.53 4.31
N GLY A 150 -16.59 15.55 4.72
CA GLY A 150 -17.30 16.78 5.08
C GLY A 150 -17.56 17.76 3.93
N ILE A 151 -17.40 17.32 2.67
CA ILE A 151 -17.68 18.09 1.46
C ILE A 151 -18.69 17.36 0.58
N SER A 152 -19.33 18.09 -0.33
CA SER A 152 -20.29 17.51 -1.27
C SER A 152 -19.58 16.71 -2.38
N PRO A 153 -20.16 15.60 -2.87
CA PRO A 153 -19.59 14.77 -3.94
C PRO A 153 -19.21 15.47 -5.25
N ASP A 154 -19.84 16.61 -5.54
CA ASP A 154 -19.58 17.42 -6.73
C ASP A 154 -18.49 18.48 -6.53
N GLN A 155 -17.99 18.69 -5.31
CA GLN A 155 -16.98 19.69 -4.95
C GLN A 155 -15.55 19.23 -5.15
N VAL A 156 -15.31 18.05 -5.72
CA VAL A 156 -13.95 17.56 -6.00
C VAL A 156 -13.85 17.04 -7.42
N THR A 157 -12.73 17.32 -8.08
CA THR A 157 -12.42 16.77 -9.40
C THR A 157 -10.92 16.52 -9.51
N LEU A 158 -10.58 15.33 -9.97
CA LEU A 158 -9.21 14.91 -10.25
C LEU A 158 -8.85 15.28 -11.69
N LEU A 159 -7.62 15.73 -11.93
CA LEU A 159 -7.15 16.00 -13.28
C LEU A 159 -6.77 14.70 -14.02
N PRO A 160 -7.03 14.63 -15.34
CA PRO A 160 -6.65 13.49 -16.14
C PRO A 160 -5.14 13.46 -16.42
N PRO A 161 -4.57 12.28 -16.69
CA PRO A 161 -3.20 12.18 -17.17
C PRO A 161 -3.06 12.82 -18.56
N PRO A 162 -1.83 13.16 -19.00
CA PRO A 162 -1.60 13.68 -20.35
C PRO A 162 -1.99 12.72 -21.48
N LYS A 163 -2.07 11.42 -21.20
CA LYS A 163 -2.42 10.34 -22.14
C LYS A 163 -3.31 9.31 -21.45
N ASP A 164 -3.89 8.38 -22.20
CA ASP A 164 -4.64 7.25 -21.61
C ASP A 164 -5.87 7.67 -20.76
N GLN A 165 -6.38 8.89 -20.98
CA GLN A 165 -7.40 9.53 -20.14
C GLN A 165 -8.69 8.72 -20.00
N GLN A 166 -9.04 7.90 -20.99
CA GLN A 166 -10.27 7.10 -20.95
C GLN A 166 -10.17 5.88 -20.04
N ARG A 167 -8.96 5.53 -19.57
CA ARG A 167 -8.73 4.38 -18.67
C ARG A 167 -9.02 4.70 -17.20
N PHE A 168 -9.26 5.97 -16.86
CA PHE A 168 -9.43 6.43 -15.48
C PHE A 168 -10.74 7.17 -15.27
N CYS A 169 -11.12 7.34 -14.00
CA CYS A 169 -12.27 8.12 -13.56
C CYS A 169 -11.83 9.27 -12.65
N TYR A 170 -12.55 10.40 -12.67
CA TYR A 170 -12.02 11.68 -12.15
C TYR A 170 -12.88 12.38 -11.09
N ASN A 171 -14.08 11.86 -10.84
CA ASN A 171 -15.00 12.42 -9.85
C ASN A 171 -15.93 11.32 -9.37
N VAL A 172 -16.68 11.60 -8.31
CA VAL A 172 -17.56 10.61 -7.68
C VAL A 172 -18.53 9.98 -8.69
N SER A 173 -19.22 10.80 -9.50
CA SER A 173 -20.17 10.29 -10.49
C SER A 173 -19.50 9.39 -11.53
N GLY A 174 -18.35 9.82 -12.07
CA GLY A 174 -17.61 9.06 -13.08
C GLY A 174 -17.13 7.72 -12.54
N CYS A 175 -16.54 7.71 -11.34
CA CYS A 175 -16.04 6.48 -10.73
C CYS A 175 -17.15 5.52 -10.33
N ARG A 176 -18.31 6.02 -9.88
CA ARG A 176 -19.49 5.18 -9.62
C ARG A 176 -20.01 4.51 -10.90
N SER A 177 -19.98 5.23 -12.03
CA SER A 177 -20.45 4.70 -13.30
C SER A 177 -19.46 3.70 -13.91
N SER A 178 -18.15 3.99 -13.89
CA SER A 178 -17.15 3.14 -14.54
C SER A 178 -16.62 2.00 -13.66
N HIS A 179 -16.59 2.18 -12.33
CA HIS A 179 -16.09 1.20 -11.37
C HIS A 179 -17.06 1.01 -10.18
N PRO A 180 -18.32 0.64 -10.43
CA PRO A 180 -19.35 0.57 -9.40
C PRO A 180 -18.99 -0.37 -8.25
N GLU A 181 -18.36 -1.52 -8.53
CA GLU A 181 -18.00 -2.49 -7.49
C GLU A 181 -16.89 -1.96 -6.59
N MET A 182 -15.84 -1.33 -7.14
CA MET A 182 -14.76 -0.75 -6.34
C MET A 182 -15.31 0.34 -5.39
N MET A 183 -16.14 1.25 -5.93
CA MET A 183 -16.76 2.31 -5.13
C MET A 183 -17.65 1.75 -4.02
N LYS A 184 -18.42 0.70 -4.32
CA LYS A 184 -19.29 0.01 -3.37
C LYS A 184 -18.51 -0.63 -2.23
N GLN A 185 -17.41 -1.32 -2.52
CA GLN A 185 -16.61 -1.98 -1.48
C GLN A 185 -15.93 -0.97 -0.55
N TRP A 186 -15.39 0.13 -1.10
CA TRP A 186 -14.86 1.22 -0.27
C TRP A 186 -15.94 1.92 0.54
N ASN A 187 -17.13 2.14 -0.03
CA ASN A 187 -18.27 2.68 0.72
C ASN A 187 -18.68 1.73 1.86
N ALA A 188 -18.67 0.41 1.64
CA ALA A 188 -18.94 -0.57 2.69
C ALA A 188 -17.91 -0.49 3.83
N PHE A 189 -16.62 -0.35 3.49
CA PHE A 189 -15.56 -0.10 4.47
C PHE A 189 -15.83 1.16 5.32
N TYR A 190 -16.16 2.28 4.68
CA TYR A 190 -16.43 3.54 5.40
C TYR A 190 -17.71 3.49 6.24
N GLN A 191 -18.75 2.80 5.78
CA GLN A 191 -19.95 2.59 6.58
C GLN A 191 -19.67 1.72 7.81
N TYR A 192 -18.87 0.66 7.66
CA TYR A 192 -18.45 -0.15 8.80
C TYR A 192 -17.58 0.65 9.77
N LEU A 193 -16.65 1.45 9.26
CA LEU A 193 -15.76 2.29 10.08
C LEU A 193 -16.55 3.27 10.96
N LYS A 194 -17.63 3.85 10.44
CA LYS A 194 -18.55 4.74 11.18
C LYS A 194 -19.40 4.01 12.23
N SER A 195 -19.50 2.69 12.17
CA SER A 195 -20.32 1.92 13.12
C SER A 195 -19.72 1.98 14.53
N PRO A 196 -20.53 2.23 15.58
CA PRO A 196 -20.09 2.13 16.97
C PRO A 196 -19.56 0.73 17.35
N SER A 197 -20.05 -0.31 16.67
CA SER A 197 -19.64 -1.71 16.88
C SER A 197 -18.40 -2.13 16.09
N SER A 198 -17.74 -1.18 15.40
CA SER A 198 -16.54 -1.49 14.63
C SER A 198 -15.43 -2.02 15.53
N ASN A 199 -14.81 -3.12 15.09
CA ASN A 199 -13.62 -3.68 15.72
C ASN A 199 -12.49 -3.81 14.68
N PHE A 200 -11.26 -3.89 15.16
CA PHE A 200 -10.08 -3.84 14.32
C PHE A 200 -10.01 -4.99 13.28
N ASP A 201 -10.33 -6.23 13.68
CA ASP A 201 -10.27 -7.40 12.79
C ASP A 201 -11.26 -7.27 11.61
N GLU A 202 -12.48 -6.80 11.87
CA GLU A 202 -13.46 -6.58 10.80
C GLU A 202 -13.13 -5.34 9.96
N ILE A 203 -12.58 -4.27 10.55
CA ILE A 203 -12.06 -3.13 9.78
C ILE A 203 -11.03 -3.62 8.76
N LEU A 204 -10.11 -4.50 9.17
CA LEU A 204 -9.13 -5.11 8.26
C LEU A 204 -9.80 -5.95 7.16
N ARG A 205 -10.83 -6.74 7.50
CA ARG A 205 -11.56 -7.51 6.49
C ARG A 205 -12.19 -6.59 5.43
N TYR A 206 -12.92 -5.56 5.85
CA TYR A 206 -13.53 -4.61 4.93
C TYR A 206 -12.49 -3.84 4.11
N LEU A 207 -11.37 -3.45 4.72
CA LEU A 207 -10.26 -2.81 4.01
C LEU A 207 -9.75 -3.71 2.90
N TRP A 208 -9.41 -4.96 3.23
CA TRP A 208 -8.81 -5.88 2.26
C TRP A 208 -9.77 -6.24 1.13
N ILE A 209 -11.07 -6.39 1.41
CA ILE A 209 -12.09 -6.55 0.37
C ILE A 209 -12.10 -5.34 -0.59
N ALA A 210 -12.09 -4.12 -0.06
CA ALA A 210 -12.11 -2.90 -0.87
C ALA A 210 -10.79 -2.70 -1.66
N HIS A 211 -9.66 -2.98 -1.02
CA HIS A 211 -8.34 -2.92 -1.62
C HIS A 211 -8.21 -3.93 -2.78
N THR A 212 -8.53 -5.20 -2.55
CA THR A 212 -8.44 -6.24 -3.57
C THR A 212 -9.42 -5.99 -4.72
N SER A 213 -10.64 -5.51 -4.43
CA SER A 213 -11.58 -5.09 -5.49
C SER A 213 -10.99 -4.00 -6.40
N SER A 214 -10.21 -3.07 -5.85
CA SER A 214 -9.54 -2.02 -6.62
C SER A 214 -8.39 -2.57 -7.46
N LEU A 215 -7.64 -3.54 -6.94
CA LEU A 215 -6.60 -4.25 -7.69
C LEU A 215 -7.21 -5.06 -8.83
N GLU A 216 -8.10 -6.02 -8.53
CA GLU A 216 -8.68 -6.93 -9.52
C GLU A 216 -9.37 -6.19 -10.66
N GLY A 217 -10.13 -5.14 -10.35
CA GLY A 217 -10.83 -4.37 -11.38
C GLY A 217 -9.93 -3.43 -12.19
N SER A 218 -8.65 -3.27 -11.83
CA SER A 218 -7.69 -2.44 -12.57
C SER A 218 -6.59 -3.24 -13.27
N LEU A 219 -6.16 -4.39 -12.73
CA LEU A 219 -5.02 -5.16 -13.23
C LEU A 219 -5.09 -5.47 -14.74
N GLY A 220 -6.21 -6.04 -15.20
CA GLY A 220 -6.39 -6.42 -16.60
C GLY A 220 -6.34 -5.23 -17.56
N ASN A 221 -6.61 -4.02 -17.07
CA ASN A 221 -6.57 -2.84 -17.91
C ASN A 221 -5.14 -2.42 -18.23
N PHE A 222 -4.11 -2.80 -17.46
CA PHE A 222 -2.73 -2.28 -17.57
C PHE A 222 -1.67 -3.36 -17.83
N GLU A 223 -2.05 -4.57 -18.22
CA GLU A 223 -1.09 -5.64 -18.53
C GLU A 223 -0.12 -5.28 -19.66
N ASP A 224 -0.54 -4.40 -20.59
CA ASP A 224 0.31 -3.90 -21.67
C ASP A 224 1.56 -3.18 -21.15
N LYS A 225 1.48 -2.55 -19.97
CA LYS A 225 2.57 -1.77 -19.37
C LYS A 225 3.71 -2.65 -18.86
N PHE A 226 3.50 -3.96 -18.65
CA PHE A 226 4.59 -4.89 -18.31
C PHE A 226 5.71 -4.89 -19.37
N LEU A 227 5.37 -4.57 -20.63
CA LEU A 227 6.33 -4.51 -21.73
C LEU A 227 7.33 -3.36 -21.61
N TYR A 228 7.09 -2.38 -20.73
CA TYR A 228 7.98 -1.24 -20.53
C TYR A 228 9.09 -1.53 -19.52
N TYR A 229 9.02 -2.68 -18.85
CA TYR A 229 9.93 -3.07 -17.79
C TYR A 229 10.88 -4.19 -18.22
N SER A 230 12.00 -4.31 -17.51
CA SER A 230 12.86 -5.48 -17.63
C SER A 230 12.13 -6.72 -17.11
N GLU A 231 12.47 -7.90 -17.62
CA GLU A 231 11.83 -9.15 -17.18
C GLU A 231 11.90 -9.36 -15.65
N PRO A 232 13.03 -9.07 -14.95
CA PRO A 232 13.04 -9.11 -13.48
C PRO A 232 12.04 -8.18 -12.80
N GLU A 233 11.86 -6.95 -13.29
CA GLU A 233 10.90 -6.00 -12.70
C GLU A 233 9.46 -6.41 -13.01
N ALA A 234 9.15 -6.78 -14.27
CA ALA A 234 7.81 -7.24 -14.64
C ALA A 234 7.42 -8.52 -13.85
N ASN A 235 8.38 -9.41 -13.59
CA ASN A 235 8.15 -10.57 -12.72
C ASN A 235 7.92 -10.17 -11.25
N PHE A 236 8.62 -9.15 -10.76
CA PHE A 236 8.42 -8.63 -9.41
C PHE A 236 7.03 -7.99 -9.26
N GLU A 237 6.54 -7.25 -10.26
CA GLU A 237 5.18 -6.70 -10.31
C GLU A 237 4.12 -7.80 -10.22
N LYS A 238 4.26 -8.86 -11.03
CA LYS A 238 3.36 -10.03 -10.97
C LYS A 238 3.43 -10.75 -9.62
N SER A 239 4.64 -10.93 -9.08
CA SER A 239 4.84 -11.51 -7.75
C SER A 239 4.19 -10.66 -6.66
N TRP A 240 4.24 -9.34 -6.77
CA TRP A 240 3.59 -8.44 -5.84
C TRP A 240 2.07 -8.65 -5.82
N CYS A 241 1.42 -8.75 -6.97
CA CYS A 241 -0.02 -9.03 -7.06
C CYS A 241 -0.41 -10.33 -6.34
N VAL A 242 0.37 -11.40 -6.54
CA VAL A 242 0.10 -12.68 -5.86
C VAL A 242 0.29 -12.56 -4.35
N VAL A 243 1.37 -11.92 -3.91
CA VAL A 243 1.68 -11.76 -2.48
C VAL A 243 0.59 -10.98 -1.75
N VAL A 244 -0.02 -9.97 -2.39
CA VAL A 244 -1.13 -9.23 -1.80
C VAL A 244 -2.29 -10.16 -1.42
N ASN A 245 -2.61 -11.20 -2.22
CA ASN A 245 -3.66 -12.16 -1.87
C ASN A 245 -3.35 -12.94 -0.58
N TYR A 246 -2.07 -13.27 -0.35
CA TYR A 246 -1.64 -13.91 0.89
C TYR A 246 -1.71 -12.94 2.09
N LEU A 247 -1.38 -11.66 1.90
CA LEU A 247 -1.53 -10.62 2.93
C LEU A 247 -3.00 -10.39 3.30
N VAL A 248 -3.89 -10.39 2.29
CA VAL A 248 -5.35 -10.29 2.43
C VAL A 248 -5.87 -11.44 3.29
N ALA A 249 -5.52 -12.68 2.93
CA ALA A 249 -5.91 -13.86 3.68
C ALA A 249 -5.45 -13.78 5.15
N SER A 250 -4.22 -13.29 5.38
CA SER A 250 -3.67 -13.11 6.73
C SER A 250 -4.27 -11.95 7.52
N LEU A 251 -5.17 -11.14 6.92
CA LEU A 251 -5.63 -9.87 7.46
C LEU A 251 -4.46 -9.02 7.96
N TYR A 252 -3.42 -8.91 7.13
CA TYR A 252 -2.25 -8.12 7.49
C TYR A 252 -2.68 -6.69 7.86
N PRO A 253 -2.23 -6.11 8.98
CA PRO A 253 -2.60 -4.76 9.39
C PRO A 253 -1.62 -3.69 8.86
N PRO A 254 -1.96 -2.96 7.78
CA PRO A 254 -1.06 -1.98 7.17
C PRO A 254 -1.07 -0.63 7.93
N THR A 255 -0.62 -0.68 9.18
CA THR A 255 -0.49 0.48 10.07
C THR A 255 0.83 1.20 9.84
N LEU A 256 0.97 2.44 10.31
CA LEU A 256 2.12 3.30 10.04
C LEU A 256 3.47 2.59 10.26
N ILE A 257 3.69 2.14 11.49
CA ILE A 257 4.96 1.54 11.90
C ILE A 257 5.19 0.22 11.17
N ARG A 258 4.16 -0.63 11.08
CA ARG A 258 4.30 -1.97 10.52
C ARG A 258 4.60 -1.94 9.03
N THR A 259 3.87 -1.11 8.28
CA THR A 259 4.13 -0.92 6.85
C THR A 259 5.48 -0.28 6.62
N HIS A 260 5.86 0.74 7.39
CA HIS A 260 7.20 1.35 7.27
C HIS A 260 8.33 0.32 7.47
N ILE A 261 8.20 -0.55 8.48
CA ILE A 261 9.18 -1.62 8.74
C ILE A 261 9.22 -2.62 7.59
N PHE A 262 8.06 -3.05 7.09
CA PHE A 262 7.96 -3.96 5.95
C PHE A 262 8.64 -3.40 4.69
N GLU A 263 8.46 -2.11 4.41
CA GLU A 263 9.05 -1.49 3.23
C GLU A 263 10.58 -1.44 3.21
N LYS A 264 11.25 -1.61 4.35
CA LYS A 264 12.71 -1.73 4.41
C LYS A 264 13.23 -2.94 3.63
N GLY A 265 12.41 -3.98 3.52
CA GLY A 265 12.73 -5.17 2.74
C GLY A 265 12.37 -5.09 1.26
N LEU A 266 11.65 -4.05 0.82
CA LEU A 266 11.30 -3.92 -0.59
C LEU A 266 12.51 -3.44 -1.42
N PRO A 267 12.56 -3.78 -2.72
CA PRO A 267 13.61 -3.31 -3.61
C PRO A 267 13.74 -1.78 -3.59
N PRO A 268 14.93 -1.24 -3.31
CA PRO A 268 15.13 0.21 -3.19
C PRO A 268 15.16 0.91 -4.55
N ARG A 269 15.18 0.15 -5.65
CA ARG A 269 15.12 0.65 -7.04
C ARG A 269 14.35 -0.34 -7.92
N VAL A 270 13.98 0.12 -9.12
CA VAL A 270 13.54 -0.74 -10.23
C VAL A 270 14.60 -1.82 -10.52
N LEU A 271 14.16 -3.06 -10.68
CA LEU A 271 15.02 -4.20 -11.00
C LEU A 271 15.53 -4.12 -12.45
N LEU A 272 16.82 -4.41 -12.61
CA LEU A 272 17.52 -4.41 -13.88
C LEU A 272 17.57 -5.82 -14.46
N LYS A 273 17.80 -5.92 -15.77
CA LYS A 273 17.94 -7.21 -16.48
C LYS A 273 19.03 -8.12 -15.89
N THR A 274 20.05 -7.55 -15.26
CA THR A 274 21.17 -8.27 -14.65
C THR A 274 20.93 -8.68 -13.19
N ASP A 275 19.83 -8.23 -12.57
CA ASP A 275 19.55 -8.52 -11.17
C ASP A 275 19.07 -9.96 -11.00
N ILE A 276 19.74 -10.70 -10.11
CA ILE A 276 19.42 -12.09 -9.78
C ILE A 276 19.43 -12.24 -8.26
N ALA A 277 18.25 -12.38 -7.65
CA ALA A 277 18.14 -12.67 -6.23
C ALA A 277 18.67 -14.09 -5.92
N PRO A 278 19.31 -14.33 -4.76
CA PRO A 278 19.52 -13.39 -3.64
C PRO A 278 20.86 -12.63 -3.70
N PHE A 279 21.44 -12.42 -4.88
CA PHE A 279 22.76 -11.80 -5.04
C PHE A 279 22.74 -10.48 -5.82
N ILE A 280 21.67 -9.71 -5.68
CA ILE A 280 21.53 -8.40 -6.30
C ILE A 280 22.51 -7.43 -5.65
N LYS A 281 23.42 -6.89 -6.46
CA LYS A 281 24.44 -5.94 -6.00
C LYS A 281 23.78 -4.64 -5.52
N GLY A 282 24.19 -4.20 -4.33
CA GLY A 282 23.71 -2.96 -3.70
C GLY A 282 22.39 -3.12 -2.92
N PHE A 283 21.81 -4.32 -2.88
CA PHE A 283 20.68 -4.62 -2.01
C PHE A 283 21.17 -5.17 -0.67
N THR A 284 20.43 -4.89 0.41
CA THR A 284 20.69 -5.51 1.71
C THR A 284 20.36 -7.01 1.69
N PRO A 285 20.82 -7.79 2.68
CA PRO A 285 20.42 -9.19 2.83
C PRO A 285 18.89 -9.34 2.88
N LEU A 286 18.20 -8.54 3.71
CA LEU A 286 16.74 -8.52 3.77
C LEU A 286 16.10 -8.28 2.39
N GLN A 287 16.55 -7.26 1.65
CA GLN A 287 15.99 -6.95 0.34
C GLN A 287 16.17 -8.09 -0.67
N ASN A 288 17.35 -8.73 -0.68
CA ASN A 288 17.61 -9.89 -1.53
C ASN A 288 16.72 -11.08 -1.18
N VAL A 289 16.55 -11.38 0.11
CA VAL A 289 15.70 -12.49 0.54
C VAL A 289 14.23 -12.18 0.24
N VAL A 290 13.75 -10.96 0.47
CA VAL A 290 12.38 -10.57 0.13
C VAL A 290 12.10 -10.76 -1.36
N VAL A 291 12.95 -10.27 -2.27
CA VAL A 291 12.77 -10.50 -3.72
C VAL A 291 12.70 -11.99 -4.05
N LEU A 292 13.59 -12.79 -3.45
CA LEU A 292 13.59 -14.25 -3.63
C LEU A 292 12.28 -14.88 -3.13
N SER A 293 11.83 -14.51 -1.93
CA SER A 293 10.64 -15.06 -1.28
C SER A 293 9.36 -14.71 -2.03
N LEU A 294 9.22 -13.47 -2.51
CA LEU A 294 8.04 -13.04 -3.27
C LEU A 294 7.94 -13.78 -4.62
N ASN A 295 9.07 -13.97 -5.29
CA ASN A 295 9.12 -14.78 -6.51
C ASN A 295 8.86 -16.27 -6.23
N GLY A 296 9.42 -16.80 -5.15
CA GLY A 296 9.18 -18.18 -4.71
C GLY A 296 7.70 -18.44 -4.40
N LEU A 297 7.03 -17.52 -3.68
CA LEU A 297 5.62 -17.62 -3.37
C LEU A 297 4.75 -17.60 -4.63
N ARG A 298 5.05 -16.72 -5.59
CA ARG A 298 4.35 -16.72 -6.88
C ARG A 298 4.50 -18.06 -7.61
N LYS A 299 5.73 -18.57 -7.72
CA LYS A 299 5.98 -19.85 -8.39
C LYS A 299 5.27 -21.01 -7.69
N LEU A 300 5.22 -21.00 -6.36
CA LEU A 300 4.45 -21.97 -5.60
C LEU A 300 2.96 -21.87 -5.96
N ASP A 301 2.40 -20.67 -5.90
CA ASP A 301 0.99 -20.41 -6.24
C ASP A 301 0.64 -20.93 -7.64
N GLU A 302 1.40 -20.49 -8.65
CA GLU A 302 1.27 -20.92 -10.04
C GLU A 302 1.42 -22.44 -10.20
N SER A 303 2.40 -23.07 -9.53
CA SER A 303 2.63 -24.52 -9.62
C SER A 303 1.52 -25.37 -8.98
N THR A 304 0.71 -24.74 -8.13
CA THR A 304 -0.41 -25.38 -7.43
C THR A 304 -1.75 -24.97 -7.99
N ASP A 305 -1.80 -24.25 -9.12
CA ASP A 305 -3.03 -23.65 -9.66
C ASP A 305 -3.83 -22.88 -8.57
N SER A 306 -3.10 -22.14 -7.73
CA SER A 306 -3.59 -21.39 -6.56
C SER A 306 -4.24 -22.23 -5.43
N GLU A 307 -4.05 -23.55 -5.42
CA GLU A 307 -4.43 -24.39 -4.27
C GLU A 307 -3.65 -24.03 -3.00
N SER A 308 -2.40 -23.56 -3.13
CA SER A 308 -1.62 -23.09 -1.98
C SER A 308 -2.24 -21.85 -1.32
N LEU A 309 -2.79 -20.90 -2.10
CA LEU A 309 -3.57 -19.79 -1.56
C LEU A 309 -4.86 -20.28 -0.90
N THR A 310 -5.58 -21.23 -1.50
CA THR A 310 -6.80 -21.81 -0.91
C THR A 310 -6.52 -22.48 0.45
N GLY A 311 -5.41 -23.21 0.54
CA GLY A 311 -4.92 -23.79 1.80
C GLY A 311 -4.55 -22.70 2.82
N TRP A 312 -3.88 -21.64 2.37
CA TRP A 312 -3.53 -20.48 3.20
C TRP A 312 -4.76 -19.76 3.75
N GLU A 313 -5.75 -19.45 2.92
CA GLU A 313 -7.02 -18.85 3.33
C GLU A 313 -7.74 -19.71 4.39
N THR A 314 -7.74 -21.03 4.19
CA THR A 314 -8.33 -21.97 5.14
C THR A 314 -7.61 -21.92 6.50
N LEU A 315 -6.27 -21.89 6.50
CA LEU A 315 -5.48 -21.72 7.72
C LEU A 315 -5.76 -20.37 8.38
N MET A 316 -5.80 -19.29 7.59
CA MET A 316 -5.98 -17.92 8.07
C MET A 316 -7.39 -17.62 8.56
N LYS A 317 -8.39 -18.50 8.39
CA LYS A 317 -9.69 -18.39 9.10
C LYS A 317 -9.50 -18.35 10.62
N THR A 318 -8.43 -18.94 11.12
CA THR A 318 -8.11 -19.00 12.56
C THR A 318 -7.33 -17.78 13.03
N LYS A 319 -7.85 -17.05 14.03
CA LYS A 319 -7.18 -15.87 14.59
C LYS A 319 -5.78 -16.15 15.14
N THR A 320 -5.56 -17.31 15.76
CA THR A 320 -4.25 -17.75 16.25
C THR A 320 -3.24 -17.90 15.13
N ALA A 321 -3.65 -18.49 14.00
CA ALA A 321 -2.78 -18.65 12.83
C ALA A 321 -2.37 -17.27 12.27
N ARG A 322 -3.32 -16.35 12.10
CA ARG A 322 -3.02 -14.97 11.65
C ARG A 322 -2.01 -14.28 12.57
N LYS A 323 -2.20 -14.36 13.88
CA LYS A 323 -1.25 -13.78 14.86
C LYS A 323 0.15 -14.39 14.77
N LEU A 324 0.24 -15.70 14.60
CA LEU A 324 1.53 -16.38 14.47
C LEU A 324 2.25 -15.95 13.19
N VAL A 325 1.53 -15.85 12.06
CA VAL A 325 2.10 -15.37 10.80
C VAL A 325 2.63 -13.95 10.95
N LEU A 326 1.87 -13.05 11.56
CA LEU A 326 2.33 -11.67 11.80
C LEU A 326 3.59 -11.63 12.65
N LEU A 327 3.64 -12.42 13.72
CA LEU A 327 4.84 -12.52 14.56
C LEU A 327 6.04 -13.06 13.78
N LEU A 328 5.85 -14.09 12.94
CA LEU A 328 6.91 -14.64 12.11
C LEU A 328 7.42 -13.63 11.08
N MET A 329 6.53 -12.82 10.49
CA MET A 329 6.92 -11.74 9.58
C MET A 329 7.74 -10.68 10.29
N GLU A 330 7.34 -10.26 11.49
CA GLU A 330 8.04 -9.26 12.30
C GLU A 330 9.44 -9.78 12.71
N ILE A 331 9.54 -11.01 13.22
CA ILE A 331 10.82 -11.66 13.55
C ILE A 331 11.73 -11.78 12.32
N PHE A 332 11.16 -12.17 11.17
CA PHE A 332 11.91 -12.32 9.94
C PHE A 332 12.56 -10.99 9.51
N ILE A 333 11.83 -9.88 9.61
CA ILE A 333 12.35 -8.56 9.27
C ILE A 333 13.46 -8.16 10.26
N GLU A 334 13.26 -8.35 11.56
CA GLU A 334 14.24 -8.00 12.60
C GLU A 334 15.56 -8.78 12.47
N ILE A 335 15.50 -10.07 12.15
CA ILE A 335 16.70 -10.90 12.00
C ILE A 335 17.49 -10.54 10.74
N ALA A 336 16.81 -10.04 9.70
CA ALA A 336 17.41 -9.80 8.39
C ALA A 336 17.88 -8.35 8.17
N THR A 337 17.50 -7.40 9.04
CA THR A 337 18.01 -6.02 9.09
C THR A 337 19.35 -5.91 9.80
#